data_AF-A0A838DRG1-F1
#
_entry.id   AF-A0A838DRG1-F1
#
_cell.length_a   1.000
_cell.length_b   1.000
_cell.length_c   1.000
_cell.angle_alpha   90.00
_cell.angle_beta   90.00
_cell.angle_gamma   90.00
#
_symmetry.space_group_name_H-M   'P 1'
#
loop_
_entity.id
_entity.type
_entity.pdbx_description
1 polymer ?
#
loop_
_entity_poly.entity_id
_entity_poly.type
_entity_poly.pdbx_seq_one_letter_code
_entity_poly.pdbx_strand_id
1 'polypeptide(L)'
;IAQVALLEFSAQQNPPGYLKHIGNHLRNLVQVPNLSPAQHALAQRITTAINNVQNWLNAIHADAVRIIHMSAADLVQPGTTSLLDDLFTQTNYAFVGRTDPNTNQVEEGVVQIHYSIQNLATFDITVCSAGNAVRACV
;
A
#
# COMPACT_ATOMS: atom_id res chain seq x y z
N ILE A 1 -12.31 -0.48 -20.33
CA ILE A 1 -12.92 0.20 -19.16
C ILE A 1 -11.90 0.09 -18.03
N ALA A 2 -11.43 1.20 -17.47
CA ALA A 2 -10.45 1.19 -16.39
C ALA A 2 -11.13 0.75 -15.09
N GLN A 3 -10.66 -0.33 -14.47
CA GLN A 3 -11.18 -0.79 -13.18
C GLN A 3 -10.53 0.05 -12.07
N VAL A 4 -11.35 0.80 -11.33
CA VAL A 4 -10.89 1.56 -10.17
C VAL A 4 -10.80 0.61 -8.99
N ALA A 5 -9.58 0.22 -8.66
CA ALA A 5 -9.29 -0.78 -7.66
C ALA A 5 -9.89 -0.49 -6.27
N LEU A 6 -10.32 0.74 -5.95
CA LEU A 6 -10.88 1.07 -4.64
C LEU A 6 -12.43 1.08 -4.58
N LEU A 7 -13.14 0.94 -5.70
CA LEU A 7 -14.60 1.10 -5.76
C LEU A 7 -15.36 -0.18 -6.12
N GLU A 8 -14.70 -1.17 -6.71
CA GLU A 8 -15.38 -2.37 -7.23
C GLU A 8 -14.68 -3.64 -6.74
N PHE A 9 -15.08 -4.18 -5.58
CA PHE A 9 -14.66 -5.54 -5.19
C PHE A 9 -15.37 -6.56 -6.08
N SER A 10 -14.62 -7.40 -6.78
CA SER A 10 -15.14 -8.57 -7.48
C SER A 10 -14.35 -9.79 -7.07
N ALA A 11 -15.05 -10.88 -6.73
CA ALA A 11 -14.42 -12.16 -6.40
C ALA A 11 -13.61 -12.75 -7.57
N GLN A 12 -13.85 -12.26 -8.80
CA GLN A 12 -13.13 -12.64 -10.01
C GLN A 12 -12.17 -11.53 -10.50
N GLN A 13 -11.76 -10.60 -9.62
CA GLN A 13 -10.75 -9.59 -9.97
C GLN A 13 -9.48 -10.24 -10.51
N ASN A 14 -8.99 -9.71 -11.63
CA ASN A 14 -7.73 -10.12 -12.23
C ASN A 14 -6.83 -8.88 -12.42
N PRO A 15 -5.74 -8.75 -11.65
CA PRO A 15 -5.26 -9.67 -10.62
C PRO A 15 -6.06 -9.59 -9.31
N PRO A 16 -6.15 -10.68 -8.51
CA PRO A 16 -6.84 -10.62 -7.23
C PRO A 16 -6.09 -9.71 -6.24
N GLY A 17 -6.85 -8.90 -5.49
CA GLY A 17 -6.34 -8.11 -4.36
C GLY A 17 -5.98 -6.66 -4.68
N TYR A 18 -6.42 -5.75 -3.82
CA TYR A 18 -6.27 -4.31 -4.00
C TYR A 18 -4.82 -3.84 -4.09
N LEU A 19 -3.94 -4.36 -3.24
CA LEU A 19 -2.52 -3.99 -3.24
C LEU A 19 -1.84 -4.30 -4.57
N LYS A 20 -2.21 -5.42 -5.21
CA LYS A 20 -1.65 -5.80 -6.51
C LYS A 20 -2.13 -4.89 -7.63
N HIS A 21 -3.40 -4.51 -7.61
CA HIS A 21 -3.93 -3.52 -8.55
C HIS A 21 -3.25 -2.16 -8.39
N ILE A 22 -3.16 -1.64 -7.16
CA ILE A 22 -2.48 -0.37 -6.87
C ILE A 22 -1.03 -0.42 -7.38
N GLY A 23 -0.29 -1.50 -7.06
CA GLY A 23 1.08 -1.69 -7.53
C GLY A 23 1.20 -1.69 -9.07
N ASN A 24 0.26 -2.31 -9.78
CA ASN A 24 0.25 -2.28 -11.25
C ASN A 24 0.02 -0.87 -11.80
N HIS A 25 -0.94 -0.13 -11.24
CA HIS A 25 -1.20 1.25 -11.66
C HIS A 25 0.00 2.17 -11.39
N LEU A 26 0.67 2.01 -10.24
CA LEU A 26 1.88 2.78 -9.91
C LEU A 26 3.04 2.47 -10.86
N ARG A 27 3.25 1.19 -11.24
CA ARG A 27 4.26 0.82 -12.24
C ARG A 27 3.97 1.43 -13.61
N ASN A 28 2.71 1.55 -14.00
CA ASN A 28 2.34 2.21 -15.24
C ASN A 28 2.51 3.72 -15.14
N LEU A 29 2.22 4.31 -13.97
CA LEU A 29 2.39 5.73 -13.72
C LEU A 29 3.84 6.15 -13.95
N VAL A 30 4.83 5.45 -13.38
CA VAL A 30 6.26 5.79 -13.53
C VAL A 30 6.78 5.76 -14.97
N GLN A 31 6.05 5.17 -15.92
CA GLN A 31 6.41 5.15 -17.35
C GLN A 31 5.87 6.36 -18.13
N VAL A 32 5.09 7.23 -17.50
CA VAL A 32 4.49 8.41 -18.14
C VAL A 32 5.57 9.49 -18.34
N PRO A 33 5.76 10.03 -19.55
CA PRO A 33 6.87 10.92 -19.89
C PRO A 33 6.86 12.30 -19.21
N ASN A 34 5.74 12.67 -18.56
CA ASN A 34 5.54 14.02 -17.98
C ASN A 34 5.44 14.01 -16.45
N LEU A 35 5.89 12.94 -15.77
CA LEU A 35 5.97 12.94 -14.32
C LEU A 35 7.08 13.86 -13.82
N SER A 36 6.77 14.65 -12.80
CA SER A 36 7.80 15.36 -12.05
C SER A 36 8.71 14.37 -11.29
N PRO A 37 9.97 14.73 -10.99
CA PRO A 37 10.86 13.91 -10.17
C PRO A 37 10.27 13.56 -8.80
N ALA A 38 9.50 14.48 -8.20
CA ALA A 38 8.85 14.26 -6.91
C ALA A 38 7.75 13.18 -7.01
N GLN A 39 6.91 13.22 -8.05
CA GLN A 39 5.89 12.19 -8.27
C GLN A 39 6.53 10.82 -8.55
N HIS A 40 7.65 10.79 -9.28
CA HIS A 40 8.39 9.55 -9.53
C HIS A 40 8.93 8.94 -8.23
N ALA A 41 9.57 9.74 -7.38
CA ALA A 41 10.07 9.31 -6.08
C ALA A 41 8.94 8.81 -5.17
N LEU A 42 7.80 9.51 -5.17
CA LEU A 42 6.62 9.13 -4.39
C LEU A 42 6.02 7.80 -4.87
N ALA A 43 5.91 7.58 -6.19
CA ALA A 43 5.42 6.32 -6.74
C ALA A 43 6.33 5.12 -6.41
N GLN A 44 7.65 5.33 -6.41
CA GLN A 44 8.62 4.31 -5.96
C GLN A 44 8.45 4.00 -4.47
N ARG A 45 8.34 5.02 -3.62
CA ARG A 45 8.10 4.86 -2.18
C ARG A 45 6.83 4.05 -1.89
N ILE A 46 5.71 4.38 -2.56
CA ILE A 46 4.45 3.63 -2.40
C ILE A 46 4.61 2.18 -2.85
N THR A 47 5.35 1.93 -3.94
CA THR A 47 5.62 0.56 -4.40
C THR A 47 6.35 -0.26 -3.34
N THR A 48 7.36 0.32 -2.69
CA THR A 48 8.06 -0.33 -1.57
C THR A 48 7.12 -0.60 -0.39
N ALA A 49 6.32 0.39 0.00
CA ALA A 49 5.35 0.25 1.08
C ALA A 49 4.34 -0.88 0.81
N ILE A 50 3.83 -0.98 -0.42
CA ILE A 50 2.92 -2.07 -0.84
C ILE A 50 3.57 -3.44 -0.66
N ASN A 51 4.86 -3.57 -1.01
CA ASN A 51 5.58 -4.83 -0.84
C ASN A 51 5.74 -5.20 0.64
N ASN A 52 6.01 -4.21 1.52
CA ASN A 52 6.09 -4.43 2.96
C ASN A 52 4.75 -4.93 3.51
N VAL A 53 3.65 -4.25 3.17
CA VAL A 53 2.30 -4.67 3.57
C VAL A 53 1.95 -6.06 3.05
N GLN A 54 2.30 -6.39 1.80
CA GLN A 54 2.06 -7.72 1.25
C GLN A 54 2.80 -8.80 2.06
N ASN A 55 4.03 -8.54 2.50
CA ASN A 55 4.80 -9.46 3.33
C ASN A 55 4.15 -9.67 4.70
N TRP A 56 3.73 -8.58 5.36
CA TRP A 56 3.05 -8.66 6.65
C TRP A 56 1.70 -9.39 6.54
N LEU A 57 0.91 -9.13 5.49
CA LEU A 57 -0.34 -9.85 5.24
C LEU A 57 -0.13 -11.35 4.98
N ASN A 58 0.96 -11.72 4.31
CA ASN A 58 1.30 -13.14 4.11
C ASN A 58 1.67 -13.82 5.43
N ALA A 59 2.40 -13.14 6.32
CA ALA A 59 2.72 -13.64 7.66
C ALA A 59 1.45 -13.82 8.51
N ILE A 60 0.57 -12.79 8.53
CA ILE A 60 -0.74 -12.84 9.20
C ILE A 60 -1.55 -14.04 8.72
N HIS A 61 -1.61 -14.26 7.40
CA HIS A 61 -2.34 -15.39 6.84
C HIS A 61 -1.72 -16.72 7.26
N ALA A 62 -0.38 -16.85 7.26
CA ALA A 62 0.30 -18.07 7.70
C ALA A 62 0.00 -18.39 9.17
N ASP A 63 0.04 -17.39 10.05
CA ASP A 63 -0.27 -17.56 11.47
C ASP A 63 -1.73 -17.92 11.70
N ALA A 64 -2.65 -17.20 11.03
CA ALA A 64 -4.07 -17.47 11.11
C ALA A 64 -4.39 -18.90 10.64
N VAL A 65 -3.82 -19.34 9.51
CA VAL A 65 -3.96 -20.71 9.01
C VAL A 65 -3.43 -21.71 10.03
N ARG A 66 -2.30 -21.44 10.68
CA ARG A 66 -1.77 -22.35 11.70
C ARG A 66 -2.70 -22.44 12.92
N ILE A 67 -3.22 -21.31 13.40
CA ILE A 67 -4.15 -21.25 14.55
C ILE A 67 -5.44 -22.03 14.27
N ILE A 68 -6.07 -21.85 13.10
CA ILE A 68 -7.35 -22.53 12.80
C ILE A 68 -7.23 -24.06 12.69
N HIS A 69 -6.02 -24.57 12.47
CA HIS A 69 -5.76 -26.01 12.39
C HIS A 69 -5.25 -26.60 13.72
N MET A 70 -5.09 -25.79 14.77
CA MET A 70 -4.69 -26.27 16.10
C MET A 70 -5.84 -26.97 16.82
N SER A 71 -5.51 -28.00 17.60
CA SER A 71 -6.47 -28.59 18.54
C SER A 71 -6.65 -27.71 19.78
N ALA A 72 -7.72 -27.93 20.55
CA ALA A 72 -7.92 -27.22 21.81
C ALA A 72 -6.75 -27.39 22.81
N ALA A 73 -6.07 -28.54 22.78
CA ALA A 73 -4.91 -28.82 23.63
C ALA A 73 -3.66 -28.04 23.18
N ASP A 74 -3.51 -27.80 21.87
CA ASP A 74 -2.42 -26.99 21.32
C ASP A 74 -2.64 -25.51 21.62
N LEU A 75 -3.89 -25.05 21.57
CA LEU A 75 -4.24 -23.64 21.80
C LEU A 75 -3.83 -23.12 23.19
N VAL A 76 -3.75 -24.02 24.19
CA VAL A 76 -3.35 -23.65 25.56
C VAL A 76 -1.85 -23.76 25.81
N GLN A 77 -1.06 -24.18 24.82
CA GLN A 77 0.39 -24.26 24.96
C GLN A 77 1.04 -22.87 24.85
N PRO A 78 2.15 -22.61 25.56
CA PRO A 78 2.86 -21.34 25.48
C PRO A 78 3.26 -20.92 24.06
N GLY A 79 3.55 -21.90 23.18
CA GLY A 79 3.87 -21.63 21.77
C GLY A 79 2.72 -21.01 20.96
N THR A 80 1.47 -21.19 21.39
CA THR A 80 0.31 -20.53 20.77
C THR A 80 0.26 -19.05 21.15
N THR A 81 0.71 -18.68 22.36
CA THR A 81 0.80 -17.26 22.75
C THR A 81 1.76 -16.51 21.83
N SER A 82 2.94 -17.06 21.54
CA SER A 82 3.87 -16.43 20.58
C SER A 82 3.30 -16.29 19.17
N LEU A 83 2.45 -17.22 18.75
CA LEU A 83 1.80 -17.15 17.43
C LEU A 83 0.73 -16.04 17.37
N LEU A 84 -0.02 -15.86 18.46
CA LEU A 84 -0.99 -14.78 18.59
C LEU A 84 -0.29 -13.41 18.68
N ASP A 85 0.82 -13.33 19.40
CA ASP A 85 1.62 -12.11 19.51
C ASP A 85 2.23 -11.70 18.17
N ASP A 86 2.73 -12.66 17.37
CA ASP A 86 3.22 -12.38 16.01
C ASP A 86 2.08 -11.93 15.11
N LEU A 87 0.95 -12.65 15.09
CA LEU A 87 -0.25 -12.26 14.33
C LEU A 87 -0.67 -10.82 14.65
N PHE A 88 -0.74 -10.46 15.93
CA PHE A 88 -1.06 -9.10 16.38
C PHE A 88 -0.02 -8.08 15.92
N THR A 89 1.26 -8.41 16.05
CA THR A 89 2.39 -7.55 15.68
C THR A 89 2.39 -7.27 14.18
N GLN A 90 2.32 -8.31 13.34
CA GLN A 90 2.27 -8.18 11.89
C GLN A 90 1.03 -7.40 11.43
N THR A 91 -0.11 -7.57 12.11
CA THR A 91 -1.34 -6.80 11.83
C THR A 91 -1.14 -5.31 12.07
N ASN A 92 -0.50 -4.95 13.19
CA ASN A 92 -0.19 -3.55 13.46
C ASN A 92 0.80 -2.98 12.45
N TYR A 93 1.84 -3.73 12.08
CA TYR A 93 2.78 -3.31 11.03
C TYR A 93 2.07 -3.10 9.69
N ALA A 94 1.21 -4.03 9.27
CA ALA A 94 0.37 -3.87 8.08
C ALA A 94 -0.46 -2.59 8.10
N PHE A 95 -1.01 -2.23 9.27
CA PHE A 95 -1.86 -1.06 9.39
C PHE A 95 -1.07 0.26 9.43
N VAL A 96 -0.20 0.43 10.43
CA VAL A 96 0.47 1.71 10.74
C VAL A 96 1.94 1.76 10.34
N GLY A 97 2.52 0.65 9.90
CA GLY A 97 3.94 0.52 9.63
C GLY A 97 4.77 0.27 10.89
N ARG A 98 6.09 0.36 10.74
CA ARG A 98 7.07 0.25 11.82
C ARG A 98 8.33 1.02 11.49
N THR A 99 9.15 1.29 12.51
CA THR A 99 10.53 1.73 12.29
C THR A 99 11.42 0.49 12.25
N ASP A 100 12.24 0.35 11.21
CA ASP A 100 13.30 -0.66 11.17
C ASP A 100 14.40 -0.28 12.17
N PRO A 101 14.64 -1.09 13.22
CA PRO A 101 15.63 -0.76 14.24
C PRO A 101 17.08 -0.75 13.72
N ASN A 102 17.36 -1.38 12.58
CA ASN A 102 18.72 -1.44 12.04
C ASN A 102 19.08 -0.20 11.22
N THR A 103 18.10 0.37 10.53
CA THR A 103 18.30 1.51 9.62
C THR A 103 17.70 2.82 10.15
N ASN A 104 16.89 2.76 11.21
CA ASN A 104 16.04 3.85 11.71
C ASN A 104 15.12 4.45 10.64
N GLN A 105 14.83 3.70 9.57
CA GLN A 105 13.90 4.12 8.53
C GLN A 105 12.50 3.59 8.81
N VAL A 106 11.49 4.33 8.38
CA VAL A 106 10.10 3.91 8.52
C VAL A 106 9.74 2.97 7.37
N GLU A 107 9.34 1.76 7.72
CA GLU A 107 8.62 0.84 6.84
C GLU A 107 7.13 1.17 6.93
N GLU A 108 6.57 1.66 5.82
CA GLU A 108 5.22 2.20 5.78
C GLU A 108 4.12 1.13 5.73
N GLY A 109 3.02 1.38 6.44
CA GLY A 109 1.79 0.58 6.39
C GLY A 109 0.74 1.16 5.44
N VAL A 110 -0.47 0.57 5.44
CA VAL A 110 -1.56 1.00 4.54
C VAL A 110 -2.03 2.43 4.80
N VAL A 111 -1.92 2.93 6.03
CA VAL A 111 -2.28 4.33 6.37
C VAL A 111 -1.39 5.31 5.60
N GLN A 112 -0.09 5.09 5.56
CA GLN A 112 0.84 5.95 4.84
C GLN A 112 0.71 5.79 3.32
N ILE A 113 0.41 4.58 2.83
CA ILE A 113 0.08 4.34 1.41
C ILE A 113 -1.12 5.18 0.99
N HIS A 114 -2.18 5.23 1.79
CA HIS A 114 -3.38 6.02 1.51
C HIS A 114 -3.05 7.50 1.26
N TYR A 115 -2.34 8.15 2.20
CA TYR A 115 -1.95 9.56 2.06
C TYR A 115 -0.98 9.78 0.91
N SER A 116 -0.04 8.87 0.69
CA SER A 116 0.94 8.98 -0.39
C SER A 116 0.28 8.88 -1.77
N ILE A 117 -0.73 8.01 -1.93
CA ILE A 117 -1.52 7.94 -3.18
C ILE A 117 -2.30 9.23 -3.41
N GLN A 118 -2.89 9.83 -2.37
CA GLN A 118 -3.58 11.13 -2.51
C GLN A 118 -2.63 12.20 -3.04
N ASN A 119 -1.39 12.23 -2.55
CA ASN A 119 -0.35 13.16 -3.00
C ASN A 119 0.13 12.91 -4.44
N LEU A 120 -0.09 11.72 -5.02
CA LEU A 120 0.16 11.51 -6.45
C LEU A 120 -0.91 12.14 -7.34
N ALA A 121 -2.12 12.30 -6.82
CA ALA A 121 -3.25 12.85 -7.56
C ALA A 121 -3.37 14.38 -7.45
N THR A 122 -2.40 15.06 -6.82
CA THR A 122 -2.38 16.52 -6.74
C THR A 122 -1.85 17.12 -8.03
N PHE A 123 -2.47 18.20 -8.48
CA PHE A 123 -2.04 19.01 -9.62
C PHE A 123 -1.92 20.47 -9.19
N ASP A 124 -0.93 21.17 -9.76
CA ASP A 124 -0.75 22.59 -9.50
C ASP A 124 -1.85 23.39 -10.19
N ILE A 125 -2.60 24.17 -9.40
CA ILE A 125 -3.59 25.11 -9.94
C ILE A 125 -2.85 26.42 -10.25
N THR A 126 -2.87 26.85 -11.50
CA THR A 126 -2.33 28.15 -11.92
C THR A 126 -3.46 29.10 -12.30
N VAL A 127 -3.32 30.38 -11.91
CA VAL A 127 -4.33 31.41 -12.23
C VAL A 127 -4.21 31.77 -13.70
N CYS A 128 -5.29 31.61 -14.47
CA CYS A 128 -5.37 32.14 -15.83
C CYS A 128 -5.41 33.67 -15.77
N SER A 129 -4.31 34.34 -16.08
CA SER A 129 -4.29 35.79 -16.23
C SER A 129 -4.96 36.18 -17.55
N ALA A 130 -6.15 36.77 -17.47
CA ALA A 130 -6.83 37.42 -18.59
C ALA A 130 -6.09 38.72 -18.95
N GLY A 131 -4.91 38.59 -19.54
CA GLY A 131 -4.15 39.68 -20.14
C GLY A 131 -3.77 39.26 -21.55
N ASN A 132 -3.94 40.16 -22.51
CA ASN A 132 -3.82 39.96 -23.97
C ASN A 132 -2.47 39.34 -24.42
N ALA A 133 -2.26 38.06 -24.16
CA ALA A 133 -1.13 37.31 -24.68
C ALA A 133 -1.53 35.85 -24.87
N VAL A 134 -1.25 35.38 -26.08
CA VAL A 134 -1.62 34.08 -26.66
C VAL A 134 -0.94 32.94 -25.90
N ARG A 135 -1.55 32.47 -24.80
CA ARG A 135 -1.47 31.07 -24.38
C ARG A 135 -2.81 30.67 -23.76
N ALA A 136 -3.55 29.87 -24.51
CA ALA A 136 -4.77 29.24 -24.03
C ALA A 136 -4.42 28.35 -22.83
N CYS A 137 -5.22 28.47 -21.77
CA CYS A 137 -5.18 27.53 -20.67
C CYS A 137 -5.49 26.14 -21.24
N VAL A 138 -4.64 25.14 -20.93
CA VAL A 138 -4.88 23.73 -21.22
C VAL A 138 -5.23 23.05 -19.91
#